data_AF-A0A5E6NYH4-F1
#
_entry.id   AF-A0A5E6NYH4-F1
#
_cell.length_a   1.000
_cell.length_b   1.000
_cell.length_c   1.000
_cell.angle_alpha   90.00
_cell.angle_beta   90.00
_cell.angle_gamma   90.00
#
_symmetry.space_group_name_H-M   'P 1'
#
loop_
_entity.id
_entity.type
_entity.pdbx_description
1 polymer ?
#
loop_
_entity_poly.entity_id
_entity_poly.type
_entity_poly.pdbx_seq_one_letter_code
_entity_poly.pdbx_strand_id
1 'polypeptide(L)' 'MKLAVFGNPIEHSLSPRIHTLFAQQTGVEIEYDKILAPVDGFAETAQNFINQGVKASMLLCHSKLTPLT' A
#
# COMPACT_ATOMS: atom_id res chain seq x y z
N MET A 1 -1.19 -6.42 13.03
CA MET A 1 -1.69 -6.70 11.66
C MET A 1 -0.87 -5.91 10.66
N LYS A 2 -0.34 -6.52 9.59
CA LYS A 2 0.49 -5.78 8.64
C LYS A 2 -0.36 -5.22 7.47
N LEU A 3 -0.08 -3.97 7.11
CA LEU A 3 -0.77 -3.16 6.10
C LEU A 3 0.30 -2.48 5.24
N ALA A 4 -0.05 -2.15 4.00
CA ALA A 4 0.83 -1.34 3.16
C ALA A 4 0.03 -0.48 2.17
N VAL A 5 0.68 0.60 1.74
CA VAL A 5 0.27 1.40 0.58
C VAL A 5 1.23 1.17 -0.58
N PHE A 6 0.69 0.87 -1.75
CA PHE A 6 1.45 0.68 -2.98
C PHE A 6 1.32 1.91 -3.87
N GLY A 7 2.40 2.29 -4.55
CA GLY A 7 2.37 3.31 -5.60
C GLY A 7 3.74 3.58 -6.21
N ASN A 8 3.78 4.51 -7.17
CA ASN A 8 5.00 4.94 -7.85
C ASN A 8 4.77 6.33 -8.49
N PRO A 9 5.38 7.41 -7.96
CA PRO A 9 6.22 7.46 -6.76
C PRO A 9 5.39 7.30 -5.47
N ILE A 10 5.95 6.64 -4.45
CA ILE A 10 5.26 6.38 -3.18
C ILE A 10 5.79 7.21 -2.01
N GLU A 11 6.95 7.86 -2.17
CA GLU A 11 7.72 8.46 -1.08
C GLU A 11 6.93 9.52 -0.28
N HIS A 12 6.14 10.34 -0.95
CA HIS A 12 5.36 11.42 -0.33
C HIS A 12 4.00 10.97 0.24
N SER A 13 3.68 9.68 0.20
CA SER A 13 2.41 9.19 0.76
C SER A 13 2.34 9.42 2.26
N LEU A 14 1.28 10.11 2.68
CA LEU A 14 0.95 10.34 4.09
C LEU A 14 0.13 9.19 4.70
N SER A 15 -0.31 8.23 3.89
CA SER A 15 -1.15 7.11 4.34
C SER A 15 -0.58 6.37 5.55
N PRO A 16 0.72 5.99 5.60
CA PRO A 16 1.25 5.30 6.77
C PRO A 16 1.05 6.11 8.06
N ARG A 17 1.36 7.40 8.02
CA ARG A 17 1.20 8.27 9.18
C ARG A 17 -0.26 8.39 9.62
N ILE A 18 -1.18 8.63 8.68
CA ILE A 18 -2.60 8.82 8.97
C ILE A 18 -3.21 7.53 9.56
N HIS A 19 -2.92 6.38 8.96
CA HIS A 19 -3.47 5.10 9.42
C HIS A 19 -2.86 4.63 10.73
N THR A 20 -1.56 4.88 10.98
CA THR A 20 -0.96 4.64 12.29
C THR A 20 -1.62 5.48 13.38
N LEU A 21 -1.93 6.76 13.11
CA LEU A 21 -2.63 7.60 14.08
C LEU A 21 -4.04 7.08 14.39
N PHE A 22 -4.81 6.65 13.38
CA PHE A 22 -6.13 6.05 13.61
C PHE A 22 -6.05 4.74 14.39
N ALA A 23 -5.06 3.90 14.09
CA ALA A 23 -4.83 2.66 14.83
C ALA A 23 -4.52 2.91 16.31
N GLN A 24 -3.70 3.92 16.61
CA GLN A 24 -3.43 4.34 17.98
C GLN A 24 -4.70 4.83 18.69
N GLN A 25 -5.54 5.62 18.01
CA GLN A 25 -6.79 6.13 18.58
C GLN A 25 -7.83 5.03 18.85
N THR A 26 -7.82 3.95 18.06
CA THR A 26 -8.78 2.85 18.15
C THR A 26 -8.26 1.65 18.95
N GLY A 27 -6.99 1.69 19.40
CA GLY A 27 -6.34 0.57 20.09
C GLY A 27 -6.07 -0.63 19.18
N VAL A 28 -6.08 -0.44 17.86
CA VAL A 28 -5.79 -1.51 16.89
C VAL A 28 -4.30 -1.58 16.65
N GLU A 29 -3.71 -2.76 16.81
CA GLU A 29 -2.28 -2.96 16.55
C GLU A 29 -2.02 -3.23 15.06
N ILE A 30 -1.36 -2.28 14.39
CA ILE A 30 -0.97 -2.39 12.98
C ILE A 30 0.51 -2.08 12.75
N GLU A 31 1.08 -2.71 11.72
CA GLU A 31 2.29 -2.28 11.04
C GLU A 31 1.87 -1.71 9.68
N TYR A 32 2.41 -0.56 9.27
CA TYR A 32 2.01 0.10 8.03
C TYR A 32 3.22 0.55 7.21
N ASP A 33 3.41 -0.04 6.04
CA ASP A 33 4.56 0.21 5.17
C ASP A 33 4.21 0.95 3.87
N LYS A 34 5.22 1.58 3.25
CA LYS A 34 5.17 2.07 1.87
C LYS A 34 5.88 1.07 0.96
N ILE A 35 5.23 0.67 -0.13
CA ILE A 35 5.80 -0.25 -1.11
C ILE A 35 5.82 0.45 -2.47
N LEU A 36 7.02 0.59 -3.03
CA LEU A 36 7.19 1.06 -4.40
C LEU A 36 6.77 -0.07 -5.34
N ALA A 37 5.74 0.15 -6.14
CA ALA A 37 5.26 -0.81 -7.12
C ALA A 37 5.58 -0.31 -8.54
N PRO A 38 6.43 -0.99 -9.32
CA PRO A 38 6.69 -0.63 -10.71
C PRO A 38 5.39 -0.63 -11.54
N VAL A 39 5.31 0.20 -12.58
CA VAL A 39 4.10 0.34 -13.44
C VAL A 39 3.67 -1.02 -13.99
N ASP A 40 4.62 -1.81 -14.48
CA ASP A 40 4.35 -3.14 -15.05
C ASP A 40 4.51 -4.28 -14.03
N GLY A 41 4.96 -3.97 -12.82
CA GLY A 41 5.29 -4.93 -11.75
C GLY A 41 4.30 -4.93 -10.58
N PHE A 42 3.19 -4.19 -10.70
CA PHE A 42 2.24 -4.03 -9.60
C PHE A 42 1.65 -5.37 -9.14
N ALA A 43 1.13 -6.18 -10.07
CA ALA A 43 0.46 -7.44 -9.75
C ALA A 43 1.40 -8.40 -9.01
N GLU A 44 2.64 -8.53 -9.47
CA GLU A 44 3.67 -9.35 -8.82
C GLU A 44 4.01 -8.82 -7.42
N THR A 45 4.21 -7.49 -7.30
CA THR A 45 4.53 -6.85 -6.02
C THR A 45 3.40 -7.04 -4.99
N ALA A 46 2.15 -6.90 -5.43
CA ALA A 46 0.98 -7.13 -4.59
C ALA A 46 0.84 -8.61 -4.20
N GLN A 47 1.05 -9.54 -5.13
CA GLN A 47 0.98 -10.97 -4.86
C GLN A 47 2.06 -11.42 -3.87
N ASN A 48 3.30 -10.94 -4.05
CA ASN A 48 4.41 -11.21 -3.14
C ASN A 48 4.14 -10.66 -1.75
N PHE A 49 3.46 -9.52 -1.64
CA PHE A 49 3.01 -8.99 -0.35
C PHE A 49 1.97 -9.92 0.25
N ILE A 50 0.86 -10.22 -0.43
CA ILE A 50 -0.23 -11.08 0.06
C ILE A 50 0.27 -12.44 0.54
N ASN A 51 1.20 -13.05 -0.19
CA ASN A 51 1.80 -14.34 0.16
C ASN A 51 2.56 -14.34 1.49
N GLN A 52 2.90 -13.17 2.06
CA GLN A 52 3.49 -13.03 3.39
C GLN A 52 2.45 -13.12 4.53
N GLY A 53 1.18 -13.44 4.23
CA GLY A 53 0.13 -13.62 5.24
C GLY A 53 -0.49 -12.30 5.73
N VAL A 54 -0.46 -11.27 4.89
CA VAL A 54 -0.95 -9.92 5.24
C VAL A 54 -2.45 -9.79 5.06
N LYS A 55 -3.12 -9.12 6.01
CA LYS A 55 -4.59 -9.11 6.12
C LYS A 55 -5.30 -8.00 5.34
N ALA A 56 -4.61 -6.91 4.99
CA ALA A 56 -5.20 -5.85 4.18
C ALA A 56 -4.14 -5.00 3.45
N SER A 57 -4.50 -4.50 2.28
CA SER A 57 -3.70 -3.60 1.44
C SER A 57 -4.53 -2.37 1.07
N MET A 58 -3.93 -1.19 1.10
CA MET A 58 -4.54 0.05 0.62
C MET A 58 -3.87 0.41 -0.70
N LEU A 59 -4.64 0.55 -1.77
CA LEU A 59 -4.10 0.90 -3.09
C LEU A 59 -4.18 2.42 -3.30
N LEU A 60 -3.06 3.07 -3.63
CA LEU A 60 -3.08 4.41 -4.23
C LEU A 60 -2.39 4.35 -5.60
N CYS A 61 -3.19 4.19 -6.65
CA CYS A 61 -2.71 4.20 -8.03
C CYS A 61 -2.36 5.64 -8.45
N HIS A 62 -1.12 5.89 -8.85
CA HIS A 62 -0.78 7.08 -9.63
C HIS A 62 0.22 6.76 -10.75
N SER A 63 -0.18 5.87 -11.66
CA SER A 63 0.26 5.96 -13.05
C SER A 63 -0.98 6.26 -13.88
N LYS A 64 -0.93 7.30 -14.72
CA LYS A 64 -1.98 7.60 -15.70
C LYS A 64 -2.49 6.29 -16.30
N LEU A 65 -3.77 5.98 -16.09
CA LEU A 65 -4.47 4.97 -16.85
C LEU A 65 -4.38 5.41 -18.31
N THR A 66 -3.39 4.92 -19.07
CA THR A 66 -3.49 4.97 -20.52
C THR A 66 -4.71 4.13 -20.88
N PRO A 67 -5.71 4.70 -21.58
CA PRO A 67 -6.86 3.92 -22.01
C PRO A 67 -6.33 2.81 -22.91
N LEU A 68 -6.65 1.57 -22.56
CA LEU A 68 -6.52 0.45 -23.50
C LEU A 68 -7.49 0.74 -24.66
N THR A 69 -6.95 1.15 -25.80
CA THR A 69 -7.64 1.08 -27.11
C THR A 69 -7.76 -0.37 -27.55
#